data_AF-A0AAN7EWL3-F1
#
_entry.id   AF-A0AAN7EWL3-F1
#
_cell.length_a   1.000
_cell.length_b   1.000
_cell.length_c   1.000
_cell.angle_alpha   90.00
_cell.angle_beta   90.00
_cell.angle_gamma   90.00
#
_symmetry.space_group_name_H-M   'P 1'
#
loop_
_entity.id
_entity.type
_entity.pdbx_description
1 polymer ?
#
loop_
_entity_poly.entity_id
_entity_poly.type
_entity_poly.pdbx_seq_one_letter_code
_entity_poly.pdbx_strand_id
1 'polypeptide(L)'
;MRSFVPAIYDITVAIPKSSPAPTMLRLFKGQPSVMHVHIKRHLMKDLPETDDAVAQWCKDIFVAKDALLDKHVAEDTFSDQELQDTGRPIKSLLVVTSWACLLIYGALKFLHWSSLLYSWKGIAFSAVGMALITFLMNILIRFSQSERSTPAKIAPAKPKNGGEHLETRSDKQH
;
A
#
# COMPACT_ATOMS: atom_id res chain seq x y z
N MET A 1 24.96 7.87 -10.39
CA MET A 1 24.26 7.20 -9.26
C MET A 1 25.19 6.44 -8.32
N ARG A 2 26.20 5.69 -8.81
CA ARG A 2 27.08 4.88 -7.95
C ARG A 2 27.95 5.67 -6.95
N SER A 3 28.22 6.94 -7.23
CA SER A 3 28.94 7.84 -6.31
C SER A 3 28.10 8.29 -5.11
N PHE A 4 26.77 8.18 -5.20
CA PHE A 4 25.84 8.65 -4.17
C PHE A 4 25.21 7.51 -3.36
N VAL A 5 25.04 6.34 -3.98
CA VAL A 5 24.43 5.16 -3.33
C VAL A 5 25.54 4.20 -2.88
N PRO A 6 25.78 4.05 -1.56
CA PRO A 6 26.88 3.23 -1.07
C PRO A 6 26.59 1.72 -1.11
N ALA A 7 25.32 1.32 -1.04
CA ALA A 7 24.90 -0.07 -1.06
C ALA A 7 23.44 -0.22 -1.52
N ILE A 8 23.12 -1.39 -2.06
CA ILE A 8 21.78 -1.83 -2.42
C ILE A 8 21.35 -2.86 -1.36
N TYR A 9 20.18 -2.64 -0.78
CA TYR A 9 19.56 -3.62 0.11
C TYR A 9 18.53 -4.41 -0.68
N ASP A 10 18.77 -5.70 -0.75
CA ASP A 10 17.84 -6.64 -1.31
C ASP A 10 16.95 -7.21 -0.20
N ILE A 11 15.64 -7.06 -0.34
CA ILE A 11 14.66 -7.47 0.65
C ILE A 11 13.69 -8.44 -0.01
N THR A 12 13.61 -9.65 0.54
CA THR A 12 12.61 -10.65 0.17
C THR A 12 11.71 -10.91 1.36
N VAL A 13 10.40 -10.83 1.15
CA VAL A 13 9.40 -11.03 2.21
C VAL A 13 8.53 -12.19 1.81
N ALA A 14 8.28 -13.11 2.73
CA ALA A 14 7.24 -14.11 2.58
C ALA A 14 6.46 -14.31 3.86
N ILE A 15 5.24 -14.80 3.68
CA ILE A 15 4.29 -15.05 4.75
C ILE A 15 4.19 -16.58 4.85
N PRO A 16 4.54 -17.17 6.00
CA PRO A 16 4.45 -18.61 6.18
C PRO A 16 2.97 -19.04 6.09
N LYS A 17 2.71 -20.22 5.51
CA LYS A 17 1.33 -20.71 5.28
C LYS A 17 0.57 -20.94 6.58
N SER A 18 1.30 -21.22 7.66
CA SER A 18 0.77 -21.39 9.00
C SER A 18 0.21 -20.10 9.61
N SER A 19 0.61 -18.92 9.10
CA SER A 19 0.20 -17.64 9.66
C SER A 19 -0.75 -16.89 8.73
N PRO A 20 -1.81 -16.27 9.26
CA PRO A 20 -2.77 -15.53 8.46
C PRO A 20 -2.12 -14.28 7.86
N ALA A 21 -2.44 -13.98 6.59
CA ALA A 21 -1.83 -12.87 5.86
C ALA A 21 -2.06 -11.49 6.53
N PRO A 22 -1.08 -10.57 6.47
CA PRO A 22 -1.20 -9.22 7.01
C PRO A 22 -2.15 -8.41 6.13
N THR A 23 -3.43 -8.39 6.49
CA THR A 23 -4.43 -7.53 5.86
C THR A 23 -4.55 -6.21 6.64
N MET A 24 -4.80 -5.09 5.96
CA MET A 24 -5.08 -3.79 6.61
C MET A 24 -6.15 -3.91 7.71
N LEU A 25 -7.21 -4.67 7.45
CA LEU A 25 -8.29 -4.88 8.42
C LEU A 25 -7.83 -5.62 9.69
N ARG A 26 -6.85 -6.53 9.56
CA ARG A 26 -6.27 -7.25 10.70
C ARG A 26 -5.31 -6.38 11.50
N LEU A 27 -4.55 -5.52 10.81
CA LEU A 27 -3.71 -4.51 11.44
C LEU A 27 -4.55 -3.54 12.29
N PHE A 28 -5.67 -3.06 11.77
CA PHE A 28 -6.59 -2.21 12.54
C PHE A 28 -7.26 -2.94 13.71
N LYS A 29 -7.52 -4.25 13.57
CA LYS A 29 -8.01 -5.09 14.66
C LYS A 29 -6.92 -5.46 15.69
N GLY A 30 -5.68 -5.02 15.49
CA GLY A 30 -4.55 -5.34 16.37
C GLY A 30 -4.18 -6.82 16.37
N GLN A 31 -4.54 -7.57 15.32
CA GLN A 31 -4.23 -9.00 15.25
C GLN A 31 -2.76 -9.22 14.83
N PRO A 32 -2.02 -10.12 15.49
CA PRO A 32 -0.65 -10.43 15.10
C PRO A 32 -0.61 -11.16 13.76
N SER A 33 0.44 -10.87 12.99
CA SER A 33 0.77 -11.54 11.73
C SER A 33 2.27 -11.72 11.69
N VAL A 34 2.73 -12.93 11.38
CA VAL A 34 4.16 -13.22 11.27
C VAL A 34 4.55 -13.07 9.80
N MET A 35 5.67 -12.41 9.54
CA MET A 35 6.27 -12.33 8.22
C MET A 35 7.75 -12.64 8.35
N HIS A 36 8.26 -13.47 7.45
CA HIS A 36 9.68 -13.77 7.40
C HIS A 36 10.31 -12.85 6.35
N VAL A 37 11.34 -12.13 6.76
CA VAL A 37 12.02 -11.13 5.93
C VAL A 37 13.49 -11.52 5.82
N HIS A 38 13.95 -11.72 4.59
CA HIS A 38 15.35 -11.94 4.29
C HIS A 38 15.94 -10.67 3.67
N ILE A 39 16.96 -10.12 4.34
CA ILE A 39 17.64 -8.89 3.92
C ILE A 39 19.08 -9.22 3.58
N LYS A 40 19.49 -8.93 2.35
CA LYS A 40 20.88 -9.07 1.89
C LYS A 40 21.43 -7.72 1.45
N ARG A 41 22.61 -7.35 1.94
CA ARG A 41 23.28 -6.11 1.56
C ARG A 41 24.29 -6.38 0.45
N HIS A 42 24.19 -5.66 -0.65
CA HIS A 42 25.15 -5.64 -1.74
C HIS A 42 25.86 -4.29 -1.78
N LEU A 43 27.20 -4.27 -1.71
CA LEU A 43 27.94 -3.02 -1.85
C LEU A 43 27.95 -2.58 -3.32
N MET A 44 27.91 -1.27 -3.55
CA MET A 44 27.92 -0.74 -4.92
C MET A 44 29.24 -1.04 -5.67
N LYS A 45 30.31 -1.34 -4.93
CA LYS A 45 31.61 -1.73 -5.45
C LYS A 45 31.62 -3.14 -6.05
N ASP A 46 30.72 -4.01 -5.59
CA ASP A 46 30.65 -5.41 -6.01
C ASP A 46 29.77 -5.58 -7.25
N LEU A 47 29.16 -4.49 -7.74
CA LEU A 47 28.21 -4.49 -8.84
C LEU A 47 28.94 -4.33 -10.19
N PRO A 48 28.61 -5.09 -11.24
CA PRO A 48 29.26 -4.98 -12.56
C PRO A 48 29.15 -3.57 -13.14
N GLU A 49 30.14 -3.05 -13.87
CA GLU A 49 30.12 -1.66 -14.34
C GLU A 49 29.32 -1.44 -15.63
N THR A 50 29.18 -2.46 -16.47
CA THR A 50 28.47 -2.36 -17.75
C THR A 50 26.97 -2.62 -17.59
N ASP A 51 26.16 -1.88 -18.36
CA ASP A 51 24.70 -1.99 -18.27
C ASP A 51 24.18 -3.41 -18.58
N ASP A 52 24.79 -4.11 -19.54
CA ASP A 52 24.45 -5.49 -19.87
C ASP A 52 24.75 -6.46 -18.72
N ALA A 53 25.87 -6.27 -18.01
CA ALA A 53 26.23 -7.10 -16.88
C ALA A 53 25.38 -6.79 -15.63
N VAL A 54 24.94 -5.54 -15.47
CA VAL A 54 23.94 -5.17 -14.45
C VAL A 54 22.60 -5.83 -14.75
N ALA A 55 22.16 -5.83 -16.02
CA ALA A 55 20.92 -6.49 -16.42
C ALA A 55 20.98 -8.00 -16.14
N GLN A 56 22.12 -8.64 -16.40
CA GLN A 56 22.33 -10.04 -16.08
C GLN A 56 22.34 -10.28 -14.57
N TRP A 57 23.05 -9.46 -13.80
CA TRP A 57 23.04 -9.54 -12.33
C TRP A 57 21.64 -9.40 -11.74
N CYS A 58 20.82 -8.47 -12.26
CA CYS A 58 19.43 -8.31 -11.84
C CYS A 58 18.61 -9.58 -12.10
N LYS A 59 18.82 -10.25 -13.24
CA LYS A 59 18.16 -11.54 -13.55
C LYS A 59 18.62 -12.63 -12.60
N ASP A 60 19.92 -12.74 -12.35
CA ASP A 60 20.48 -13.77 -11.47
C ASP A 60 19.97 -13.61 -10.03
N ILE A 61 19.90 -12.36 -9.52
CA ILE A 61 19.29 -12.04 -8.23
C ILE A 61 17.82 -12.42 -8.21
N PHE A 62 17.07 -12.12 -9.28
CA PHE A 62 15.66 -12.44 -9.37
C PHE A 62 15.42 -13.96 -9.33
N VAL A 63 16.17 -14.75 -10.10
CA VAL A 63 16.08 -16.22 -10.10
C VAL A 63 16.47 -16.79 -8.73
N ALA A 64 17.51 -16.24 -8.10
CA ALA A 64 17.92 -16.67 -6.76
C ALA A 64 16.83 -16.42 -5.71
N LYS A 65 16.09 -15.31 -5.80
CA LYS A 65 14.94 -15.03 -4.92
C LYS A 65 13.78 -15.97 -5.15
N ASP A 66 13.47 -16.27 -6.41
CA ASP A 66 12.38 -17.17 -6.78
C ASP A 66 12.63 -18.57 -6.22
N ALA A 67 13.85 -19.10 -6.41
CA ALA A 67 14.26 -20.37 -5.83
C ALA A 67 14.24 -20.36 -4.28
N LEU A 68 14.53 -19.22 -3.67
CA LEU A 68 14.48 -19.05 -2.22
C LEU A 68 13.02 -19.04 -1.72
N LEU A 69 12.12 -18.38 -2.46
CA LEU A 69 10.69 -18.36 -2.17
C LEU A 69 10.09 -19.76 -2.29
N ASP A 70 10.47 -20.53 -3.31
CA ASP A 70 10.04 -21.92 -3.47
C ASP A 70 10.48 -22.80 -2.30
N LYS A 71 11.72 -22.62 -1.81
CA LYS A 71 12.19 -23.29 -0.59
C LYS A 71 11.37 -22.88 0.63
N HIS A 72 11.10 -21.58 0.79
CA HIS A 72 10.26 -21.10 1.90
C HIS A 72 8.82 -21.66 1.81
N VAL A 73 8.27 -21.84 0.61
CA VAL A 73 6.95 -22.45 0.42
C VAL A 73 6.91 -23.92 0.84
N ALA A 74 8.05 -24.62 0.77
CA ALA A 74 8.22 -26.02 1.16
C ALA A 74 8.60 -26.20 2.64
N GLU A 75 9.51 -25.37 3.16
CA GLU A 75 10.14 -25.52 4.48
C GLU A 75 9.68 -24.46 5.51
N ASP A 76 8.81 -23.51 5.11
CA ASP A 76 8.32 -22.36 5.90
C ASP A 76 9.45 -21.48 6.49
N THR A 77 10.70 -21.65 6.04
CA THR A 77 11.90 -20.96 6.56
C THR A 77 12.79 -20.46 5.42
N PHE A 78 13.50 -19.35 5.63
CA PHE A 78 14.37 -18.72 4.63
C PHE A 78 15.82 -19.26 4.65
N SER A 79 16.30 -19.72 5.81
CA SER A 79 17.65 -20.23 6.04
C SER A 79 17.78 -20.89 7.42
N ASP A 80 18.86 -21.64 7.65
CA ASP A 80 19.24 -22.18 8.98
C ASP A 80 19.69 -21.09 9.99
N GLN A 81 19.61 -19.82 9.60
CA GLN A 81 20.08 -18.72 10.42
C GLN A 81 19.01 -18.31 11.42
N GLU A 82 19.38 -18.22 12.70
CA GLU A 82 18.45 -17.90 13.78
C GLU A 82 17.61 -16.67 13.42
N LEU A 83 16.28 -16.89 13.41
CA LEU A 83 15.28 -15.85 13.23
C LEU A 83 15.57 -14.72 14.22
N GLN A 84 16.09 -13.60 13.70
CA GLN A 84 16.23 -12.38 14.47
C GLN A 84 14.83 -11.82 14.70
N ASP A 85 14.20 -12.24 15.80
CA ASP A 85 12.93 -11.68 16.22
C ASP A 85 13.16 -10.19 16.54
N THR A 86 12.72 -9.35 15.62
CA THR A 86 12.73 -7.90 15.83
C THR A 86 11.57 -7.59 16.76
N GLY A 87 11.78 -7.87 18.04
CA GLY A 87 10.79 -7.69 19.09
C GLY A 87 10.21 -6.28 19.06
N ARG A 88 8.91 -6.18 19.38
CA ARG A 88 8.19 -4.90 19.34
C ARG A 88 8.86 -3.88 20.27
N PRO A 89 9.21 -2.66 19.81
CA PRO A 89 9.92 -1.69 20.63
C PRO A 89 9.03 -1.10 21.73
N ILE A 90 9.03 -1.72 22.91
CA ILE A 90 8.23 -1.32 24.09
C ILE A 90 8.53 0.13 24.50
N LYS A 91 9.78 0.58 24.32
CA LYS A 91 10.22 1.95 24.62
C LYS A 91 9.45 2.99 23.83
N SER A 92 9.19 2.75 22.54
CA SER A 92 8.42 3.65 21.69
C SER A 92 6.96 3.73 22.15
N LEU A 93 6.38 2.57 22.50
CA LEU A 93 4.99 2.51 23.00
C LEU A 93 4.82 3.35 24.27
N LEU A 94 5.76 3.24 25.23
CA LEU A 94 5.72 4.03 26.47
C LEU A 94 5.73 5.53 26.19
N VAL A 95 6.63 5.99 25.32
CA VAL A 95 6.71 7.41 24.95
C VAL A 95 5.38 7.88 24.35
N VAL A 96 4.85 7.14 23.37
CA VAL A 96 3.56 7.47 22.73
C VAL A 96 2.42 7.50 23.74
N THR A 97 2.33 6.52 24.64
CA THR A 97 1.29 6.49 25.69
C THR A 97 1.44 7.65 26.66
N SER A 98 2.66 8.03 27.06
CA SER A 98 2.90 9.17 27.93
C SER A 98 2.46 10.48 27.28
N TRP A 99 2.80 10.69 26.00
CA TRP A 99 2.35 11.86 25.25
C TRP A 99 0.83 11.89 25.09
N ALA A 100 0.21 10.76 24.78
CA ALA A 100 -1.25 10.66 24.70
C ALA A 100 -1.92 11.01 26.03
N CYS A 101 -1.42 10.49 27.16
CA CYS A 101 -1.94 10.82 28.49
C CYS A 101 -1.79 12.31 28.83
N LEU A 102 -0.63 12.92 28.50
CA LEU A 102 -0.42 14.36 28.70
C LEU A 102 -1.37 15.21 27.84
N LEU A 103 -1.59 14.82 26.59
CA LEU A 103 -2.53 15.51 25.69
C LEU A 103 -3.98 15.37 26.17
N ILE A 104 -4.39 14.18 26.61
CA ILE A 104 -5.73 13.94 27.17
C ILE A 104 -5.91 14.75 28.46
N TYR A 105 -4.94 14.73 29.36
CA TYR A 105 -4.99 15.53 30.58
C TYR A 105 -5.04 17.04 30.28
N GLY A 106 -4.24 17.51 29.33
CA GLY A 106 -4.26 18.90 28.85
C GLY A 106 -5.62 19.26 28.25
N ALA A 107 -6.22 18.39 27.44
CA ALA A 107 -7.54 18.59 26.88
C ALA A 107 -8.63 18.62 27.95
N LEU A 108 -8.59 17.73 28.96
CA LEU A 108 -9.54 17.72 30.08
C LEU A 108 -9.38 18.95 30.97
N LYS A 109 -8.15 19.34 31.29
CA LYS A 109 -7.86 20.57 32.06
C LYS A 109 -8.28 21.81 31.29
N PHE A 110 -8.03 21.85 29.99
CA PHE A 110 -8.50 22.91 29.11
C PHE A 110 -10.02 22.97 29.15
N LEU A 111 -10.72 21.86 28.91
CA LEU A 111 -12.18 21.78 28.92
C LEU A 111 -12.80 22.22 30.26
N HIS A 112 -12.20 21.80 31.38
CA HIS A 112 -12.63 22.19 32.73
C HIS A 112 -12.36 23.66 33.03
N TRP A 113 -11.19 24.17 32.65
CA TRP A 113 -10.81 25.57 32.92
C TRP A 113 -11.62 26.55 32.08
N SER A 114 -11.85 26.20 30.82
CA SER A 114 -12.50 27.09 29.86
C SER A 114 -14.04 27.02 29.92
N SER A 115 -14.62 26.07 30.68
CA SER A 115 -16.07 25.87 30.76
C SER A 115 -16.73 25.99 29.37
N LEU A 116 -16.07 25.44 28.33
CA LEU A 116 -16.38 25.74 26.93
C LEU A 116 -17.81 25.38 26.52
N LEU A 117 -18.41 24.45 27.26
CA LEU A 117 -19.77 23.98 27.05
C LEU A 117 -20.82 24.79 27.86
N TYR A 118 -20.40 25.63 28.81
CA TYR A 118 -21.29 26.45 29.65
C TYR A 118 -21.19 27.95 29.34
N SER A 119 -20.02 28.42 28.91
CA SER A 119 -19.82 29.81 28.50
C SER A 119 -20.25 30.01 27.04
N TRP A 120 -21.06 31.05 26.78
CA TRP A 120 -21.54 31.43 25.46
C TRP A 120 -20.40 31.58 24.42
N LYS A 121 -19.21 32.01 24.87
CA LYS A 121 -18.02 32.18 24.02
C LYS A 121 -17.45 30.84 23.55
N GLY A 122 -17.53 29.79 24.38
CA GLY A 122 -17.06 28.45 24.03
C GLY A 122 -18.00 27.72 23.08
N ILE A 123 -19.32 27.90 23.25
CA ILE A 123 -20.34 27.40 22.33
C ILE A 123 -20.13 28.01 20.93
N ALA A 124 -19.92 29.33 20.86
CA ALA A 124 -19.66 30.00 19.59
C ALA A 124 -18.39 29.47 18.90
N PHE A 125 -17.29 29.30 19.65
CA PHE A 125 -16.05 28.76 19.10
C PHE A 125 -16.20 27.31 18.62
N SER A 126 -16.91 26.47 19.39
CA SER A 126 -17.21 25.09 19.01
C SER A 126 -18.08 25.00 17.76
N ALA A 127 -19.11 25.85 17.63
CA ALA A 127 -19.97 25.92 16.45
C ALA A 127 -19.18 26.31 15.18
N VAL A 128 -18.25 27.28 15.29
CA VAL A 128 -17.35 27.64 14.18
C VAL A 128 -16.45 26.48 13.80
N GLY A 129 -15.87 25.78 14.79
CA GLY A 129 -15.06 24.57 14.54
C GLY A 129 -15.85 23.47 13.83
N MET A 130 -17.08 23.19 14.27
CA MET A 130 -17.98 22.22 13.63
C MET A 130 -18.32 22.62 12.19
N ALA A 131 -18.59 23.90 11.93
CA ALA A 131 -18.87 24.40 10.59
C ALA A 131 -17.65 24.23 9.66
N LEU A 132 -16.44 24.54 10.15
CA LEU A 132 -15.19 24.35 9.42
C LEU A 132 -14.94 22.87 9.10
N ILE A 133 -15.14 21.96 10.06
CA ILE A 133 -14.99 20.51 9.84
C ILE A 133 -15.99 20.03 8.78
N THR A 134 -17.25 20.46 8.87
CA THR A 134 -18.30 20.09 7.90
C THR A 134 -17.98 20.61 6.50
N PHE A 135 -17.46 21.83 6.39
CA PHE A 135 -17.01 22.42 5.13
C PHE A 135 -15.84 21.65 4.52
N LEU A 136 -14.81 21.33 5.31
CA LEU A 136 -13.68 20.51 4.88
C LEU A 136 -14.14 19.11 4.44
N MET A 137 -15.05 18.49 5.18
CA MET A 137 -15.61 17.19 4.83
C MET A 137 -16.38 17.24 3.50
N ASN A 138 -17.16 18.32 3.27
CA ASN A 138 -17.86 18.52 1.99
C ASN A 138 -16.88 18.65 0.82
N ILE A 139 -15.79 19.39 1.02
CA ILE A 139 -14.70 19.53 0.04
C ILE A 139 -14.09 18.17 -0.28
N LEU A 140 -13.69 17.40 0.75
CA LEU A 140 -13.07 16.09 0.56
C LEU A 140 -13.99 15.10 -0.16
N ILE A 141 -15.29 15.10 0.15
CA ILE A 141 -16.28 14.27 -0.56
C ILE A 141 -16.36 14.66 -2.03
N ARG A 142 -16.41 15.96 -2.35
CA ARG A 142 -16.43 16.42 -3.75
C ARG A 142 -15.15 16.07 -4.51
N PHE A 143 -13.99 16.22 -3.87
CA PHE A 143 -12.72 15.79 -4.45
C PHE A 143 -12.67 14.28 -4.69
N SER A 144 -13.15 13.48 -3.74
CA SER A 144 -13.21 12.01 -3.90
C SER A 144 -14.10 11.57 -5.05
N GLN A 145 -15.18 12.31 -5.34
CA GLN A 145 -16.04 12.01 -6.50
C GLN A 145 -15.45 12.51 -7.84
N SER A 146 -14.46 13.40 -7.82
CA SER A 146 -13.90 14.00 -9.04
C SER A 146 -12.97 13.08 -9.85
N GLU A 147 -12.53 11.95 -9.29
CA GLU A 147 -11.70 10.97 -10.01
C GLU A 147 -12.50 9.93 -10.82
N ARG A 148 -13.83 9.91 -10.73
CA ARG A 148 -14.66 9.09 -11.61
C ARG A 148 -15.35 9.97 -12.65
N SER A 149 -14.77 10.05 -13.84
CA SER A 149 -15.42 9.76 -15.15
C SER A 149 -14.91 10.65 -16.31
N THR A 150 -13.99 10.10 -17.09
CA THR A 150 -14.06 10.19 -18.56
C THR A 150 -13.98 8.77 -19.12
N PRO A 151 -15.11 8.07 -19.29
CA PRO A 151 -15.11 6.86 -20.11
C PRO A 151 -14.70 7.27 -21.53
N ALA A 152 -13.66 6.62 -22.07
CA ALA A 152 -13.23 6.83 -23.44
C ALA A 152 -14.42 6.59 -24.37
N LYS A 153 -14.73 7.57 -25.22
CA LYS A 153 -15.75 7.47 -26.26
C LYS A 153 -15.26 6.45 -27.29
N ILE A 154 -15.64 5.19 -27.11
CA ILE A 154 -15.43 4.16 -28.11
C ILE A 154 -16.32 4.54 -29.31
N ALA A 155 -15.69 4.91 -30.42
CA ALA A 155 -16.38 5.14 -31.69
C ALA A 155 -17.00 3.82 -32.17
N PRO A 156 -18.25 3.82 -32.67
CA PRO A 156 -18.85 2.60 -33.21
C PRO A 156 -18.11 2.18 -34.48
N ALA A 157 -17.73 0.90 -34.54
CA ALA A 157 -17.12 0.30 -35.72
C ALA A 157 -18.09 0.41 -36.91
N LYS A 158 -17.61 1.01 -38.00
CA LYS A 158 -18.30 1.14 -39.29
C LYS A 158 -18.51 -0.26 -39.89
N PRO A 159 -19.73 -0.70 -40.23
CA PRO A 159 -19.92 -1.96 -40.95
C PRO A 159 -19.40 -1.79 -42.38
N LYS A 160 -18.47 -2.68 -42.76
CA LYS A 160 -17.92 -2.82 -44.11
C LYS A 160 -18.88 -3.68 -44.92
N ASN A 161 -19.76 -3.08 -45.71
CA ASN A 161 -20.43 -3.77 -46.83
C ASN A 161 -19.92 -3.18 -48.13
N GLY A 162 -18.90 -3.82 -48.69
CA GLY A 162 -18.61 -3.76 -50.12
C GLY A 162 -19.65 -4.62 -50.84
N GLY A 163 -20.24 -4.08 -51.90
CA GLY A 163 -21.26 -4.77 -52.68
C GLY A 163 -20.69 -5.87 -53.56
N GLU A 164 -21.58 -6.71 -54.07
CA GLU A 164 -21.73 -6.96 -55.51
C GLU A 164 -23.04 -7.71 -55.74
N HIS A 165 -23.82 -7.15 -56.67
CA HIS A 165 -25.03 -7.70 -57.25
C HIS A 165 -24.61 -8.47 -58.50
N LEU A 166 -24.96 -9.76 -58.62
CA LEU A 166 -25.22 -10.42 -59.91
C LEU A 166 -25.85 -11.81 -59.76
N GLU A 167 -27.14 -11.85 -60.12
CA GLU A 167 -27.86 -12.83 -60.92
C GLU A 167 -27.88 -14.37 -60.66
N THR A 168 -29.13 -14.84 -60.77
CA THR A 168 -29.63 -16.09 -61.41
C THR A 168 -29.79 -17.40 -60.63
N ARG A 169 -31.08 -17.76 -60.46
CA ARG A 169 -31.77 -18.93 -61.07
C ARG A 169 -32.00 -20.20 -60.21
N SER A 170 -33.30 -20.55 -60.09
CA SER A 170 -33.93 -21.87 -59.85
C SER A 170 -33.51 -22.64 -58.58
N ASP A 171 -34.31 -23.46 -57.90
CA ASP A 171 -35.63 -24.03 -58.15
C ASP A 171 -36.20 -24.57 -56.81
N LYS A 172 -37.45 -25.04 -56.88
CA LYS A 172 -38.33 -25.58 -55.84
C LYS A 172 -37.85 -26.84 -55.08
N GLN A 173 -38.68 -27.16 -54.07
CA GLN A 173 -38.90 -28.43 -53.32
C GLN A 173 -37.93 -28.71 -52.17
N HIS A 174 -38.37 -29.09 -50.97
CA HIS A 174 -39.60 -29.79 -50.54
C HIS A 174 -40.03 -29.36 -49.13
#